data_AF-A0A225W379-F1
#
_entry.id   AF-A0A225W379-F1
#
_cell.length_a   1.000
_cell.length_b   1.000
_cell.length_c   1.000
_cell.angle_alpha   90.00
_cell.angle_beta   90.00
_cell.angle_gamma   90.00
#
_symmetry.space_group_name_H-M   'P 1'
#
loop_
_entity.id
_entity.type
_entity.pdbx_description
1 polymer ?
#
loop_
_entity_poly.entity_id
_entity_poly.type
_entity_poly.pdbx_seq_one_letter_code
_entity_poly.pdbx_strand_id
1 'polypeptide(L)'
;MSMLILVAIKHAALDALKWILAANTPITAHLSDEESIECLQAAAKHPGVAYAEMTLLLLEHRFSPGRLSGDGMGIPLLHRVACFANTTLACQIMTMLLERPDIDVNALDAFGNTAITYALAAGRLHNVCFLIQNPKCRLEAEYEGQSCFYYYVNCYYPGEVELFSIVTLITKLVVAKATNILGVTGLCVVFAVMNLLVTA
;
A
#
# COMPACT_ATOMS: atom_id res chain seq x y z
N MET A 1 -12.90 6.58 26.53
CA MET A 1 -12.83 7.74 25.60
C MET A 1 -12.36 7.29 24.21
N SER A 2 -11.44 6.32 24.12
CA SER A 2 -11.25 5.45 22.95
C SER A 2 -12.57 4.92 22.37
N MET A 3 -13.52 4.56 23.25
CA MET A 3 -14.88 4.18 22.85
C MET A 3 -15.63 5.22 22.00
N LEU A 4 -15.48 6.54 22.27
CA LEU A 4 -16.17 7.57 21.49
C LEU A 4 -15.59 7.71 20.07
N ILE A 5 -14.27 7.65 19.97
CA ILE A 5 -13.55 7.65 18.68
C ILE A 5 -13.98 6.43 17.87
N LEU A 6 -13.95 5.24 18.50
CA LEU A 6 -14.35 4.00 17.86
C LEU A 6 -15.82 4.00 17.42
N VAL A 7 -16.73 4.58 18.22
CA VAL A 7 -18.14 4.74 17.86
C VAL A 7 -18.31 5.67 16.66
N ALA A 8 -17.61 6.81 16.64
CA ALA A 8 -17.64 7.75 15.51
C ALA A 8 -17.15 7.08 14.21
N ILE A 9 -16.04 6.33 14.28
CA ILE A 9 -15.52 5.55 13.15
C ILE A 9 -16.55 4.53 12.67
N LYS A 10 -17.10 3.70 13.57
CA LYS A 10 -18.07 2.64 13.24
C LYS A 10 -19.33 3.17 12.54
N HIS A 11 -19.68 4.43 12.75
CA HIS A 11 -20.83 5.08 12.11
C HIS A 11 -20.45 6.00 10.95
N ALA A 12 -19.16 6.00 10.54
CA ALA A 12 -18.60 6.90 9.53
C ALA A 12 -18.93 8.39 9.78
N ALA A 13 -19.04 8.79 11.05
CA ALA A 13 -19.39 10.15 11.45
C ALA A 13 -18.14 11.04 11.42
N LEU A 14 -17.71 11.43 10.22
CA LEU A 14 -16.45 12.18 9.99
C LEU A 14 -16.40 13.51 10.74
N ASP A 15 -17.49 14.26 10.77
CA ASP A 15 -17.50 15.56 11.47
C ASP A 15 -17.39 15.39 12.98
N ALA A 16 -18.06 14.38 13.54
CA ALA A 16 -17.92 14.01 14.94
C ALA A 16 -16.49 13.54 15.23
N LEU A 17 -15.91 12.70 14.37
CA LEU A 17 -14.53 12.24 14.50
C LEU A 17 -13.54 13.41 14.50
N LYS A 18 -13.66 14.33 13.53
CA LYS A 18 -12.83 15.55 13.46
C LYS A 18 -12.96 16.39 14.71
N TRP A 19 -14.19 16.63 15.18
CA TRP A 19 -14.43 17.40 16.40
C TRP A 19 -13.83 16.73 17.63
N ILE A 20 -14.03 15.41 17.80
CA ILE A 20 -13.48 14.64 18.92
C ILE A 20 -11.95 14.71 18.93
N LEU A 21 -11.30 14.57 17.77
CA LEU A 21 -9.84 14.62 17.64
C LEU A 21 -9.29 16.04 17.85
N ALA A 22 -9.96 17.07 17.32
CA ALA A 22 -9.54 18.47 17.45
C ALA A 22 -9.71 19.02 18.88
N ALA A 23 -10.79 18.64 19.58
CA ALA A 23 -11.06 19.10 20.94
C ALA A 23 -10.09 18.54 21.99
N ASN A 24 -9.31 17.52 21.63
CA ASN A 24 -8.62 16.64 22.58
C ASN A 24 -7.17 16.33 22.18
N THR A 25 -6.44 17.36 21.76
CA THR A 25 -5.04 17.23 21.33
C THR A 25 -4.06 16.51 22.29
N PRO A 26 -4.24 16.45 23.63
CA PRO A 26 -3.36 15.63 24.48
C PRO A 26 -3.79 14.15 24.63
N ILE A 27 -4.93 13.70 24.08
CA ILE A 27 -5.46 12.35 24.32
C ILE A 27 -4.69 11.24 23.59
N THR A 28 -4.04 11.55 22.47
CA THR A 28 -3.28 10.57 21.68
C THR A 28 -2.07 10.02 22.44
N ALA A 29 -1.63 10.71 23.51
CA ALA A 29 -0.59 10.24 24.42
C ALA A 29 -1.05 9.08 25.34
N HIS A 30 -2.36 8.83 25.46
CA HIS A 30 -2.90 7.83 26.39
C HIS A 30 -3.51 6.60 25.72
N LEU A 31 -3.66 6.60 24.39
CA LEU A 31 -4.15 5.43 23.66
C LEU A 31 -3.06 4.37 23.59
N SER A 32 -3.42 3.11 23.87
CA SER A 32 -2.51 2.01 23.60
C SER A 32 -2.35 1.78 22.10
N ASP A 33 -1.26 1.12 21.69
CA ASP A 33 -1.09 0.68 20.30
C ASP A 33 -2.26 -0.21 19.85
N GLU A 34 -2.76 -1.07 20.73
CA GLU A 34 -3.89 -1.95 20.45
C GLU A 34 -5.17 -1.17 20.14
N GLU A 35 -5.49 -0.15 20.94
CA GLU A 35 -6.66 0.73 20.70
C GLU A 35 -6.51 1.53 19.40
N SER A 36 -5.29 1.97 19.09
CA SER A 36 -4.99 2.67 17.85
C SER A 36 -5.20 1.78 16.62
N ILE A 37 -4.70 0.55 16.70
CA ILE A 37 -4.86 -0.47 15.66
C ILE A 37 -6.34 -0.84 15.49
N GLU A 38 -7.09 -0.97 16.59
CA GLU A 38 -8.53 -1.25 16.52
C GLU A 38 -9.28 -0.14 15.76
N CYS A 39 -8.95 1.13 16.00
CA CYS A 39 -9.55 2.25 15.28
C CYS A 39 -9.29 2.19 13.77
N LEU A 40 -8.04 1.89 13.36
CA LEU A 40 -7.70 1.72 11.94
C LEU A 40 -8.36 0.48 11.32
N GLN A 41 -8.48 -0.62 12.08
CA GLN A 41 -9.21 -1.81 11.63
C GLN A 41 -10.71 -1.55 11.49
N ALA A 42 -11.30 -0.75 12.38
CA ALA A 42 -12.68 -0.32 12.27
C ALA A 42 -12.89 0.58 11.04
N ALA A 43 -11.98 1.53 10.78
CA ALA A 43 -12.04 2.39 9.60
C ALA A 43 -12.00 1.57 8.29
N ALA A 44 -11.21 0.50 8.25
CA ALA A 44 -11.09 -0.39 7.09
C ALA A 44 -12.37 -1.15 6.72
N LYS A 45 -13.38 -1.19 7.59
CA LYS A 45 -14.69 -1.80 7.29
C LYS A 45 -15.58 -0.89 6.45
N HIS A 46 -15.21 0.37 6.26
CA HIS A 46 -15.96 1.32 5.46
C HIS A 46 -15.44 1.35 4.01
N PRO A 47 -16.31 1.59 3.02
CA PRO A 47 -15.89 1.63 1.63
C PRO A 47 -15.33 3.01 1.23
N GLY A 48 -14.46 3.01 0.23
CA GLY A 48 -14.15 4.19 -0.59
C GLY A 48 -13.49 5.35 0.16
N VAL A 49 -14.01 6.55 -0.07
CA VAL A 49 -13.40 7.83 0.38
C VAL A 49 -13.44 7.97 1.90
N ALA A 50 -14.51 7.54 2.56
CA ALA A 50 -14.64 7.64 4.01
C ALA A 50 -13.52 6.88 4.73
N TYR A 51 -13.16 5.69 4.24
CA TYR A 51 -12.05 4.93 4.80
C TYR A 51 -10.71 5.67 4.63
N ALA A 52 -10.46 6.24 3.45
CA ALA A 52 -9.24 7.01 3.21
C ALA A 52 -9.15 8.25 4.10
N GLU A 53 -10.24 9.01 4.23
CA GLU A 53 -10.30 10.20 5.08
C GLU A 53 -10.13 9.86 6.57
N MET A 54 -10.82 8.84 7.07
CA MET A 54 -10.64 8.38 8.44
C MET A 54 -9.20 7.93 8.69
N THR A 55 -8.59 7.20 7.75
CA THR A 55 -7.19 6.76 7.87
C THR A 55 -6.23 7.95 7.97
N LEU A 56 -6.40 8.96 7.09
CA LEU A 56 -5.59 10.18 7.13
C LEU A 56 -5.74 10.88 8.49
N LEU A 57 -6.98 11.14 8.93
CA LEU A 57 -7.26 11.83 10.18
C LEU A 57 -6.65 11.12 11.40
N LEU A 58 -6.73 9.80 11.45
CA LEU A 58 -6.15 9.01 12.54
C LEU A 58 -4.63 9.13 12.56
N LEU A 59 -3.97 9.03 11.40
CA LEU A 59 -2.50 9.15 11.32
C LEU A 59 -2.00 10.56 11.62
N GLU A 60 -2.71 11.61 11.20
CA GLU A 60 -2.41 13.00 11.56
C GLU A 60 -2.41 13.22 13.07
N HIS A 61 -3.30 12.50 13.77
CA HIS A 61 -3.39 12.50 15.23
C HIS A 61 -2.53 11.41 15.88
N ARG A 62 -1.43 10.98 15.24
CA ARG A 62 -0.41 10.09 15.82
C ARG A 62 -0.91 8.70 16.24
N PHE A 63 -2.02 8.22 15.68
CA PHE A 63 -2.43 6.84 15.89
C PHE A 63 -1.39 5.88 15.33
N SER A 64 -1.10 4.82 16.07
CA SER A 64 -0.17 3.79 15.66
C SER A 64 -0.67 3.09 14.39
N PRO A 65 0.12 3.02 13.29
CA PRO A 65 -0.27 2.34 12.06
C PRO A 65 -0.24 0.81 12.18
N GLY A 66 0.19 0.28 13.33
CA GLY A 66 0.39 -1.14 13.56
C GLY A 66 1.69 -1.66 12.94
N ARG A 67 1.67 -2.90 12.44
CA ARG A 67 2.83 -3.56 11.86
C ARG A 67 3.29 -2.87 10.58
N LEU A 68 4.58 -2.51 10.52
CA LEU A 68 5.20 -1.80 9.40
C LEU A 68 6.32 -2.58 8.70
N SER A 69 6.75 -3.73 9.24
CA SER A 69 7.83 -4.53 8.67
C SER A 69 7.63 -6.03 8.87
N GLY A 70 8.49 -6.81 8.21
CA GLY A 70 8.54 -8.27 8.30
C GLY A 70 7.36 -8.98 7.66
N ASP A 71 7.23 -10.26 7.97
CA ASP A 71 6.09 -11.10 7.67
C ASP A 71 5.12 -11.17 8.87
N GLY A 72 3.88 -11.62 8.64
CA GLY A 72 2.92 -11.80 9.73
C GLY A 72 1.47 -11.89 9.29
N MET A 73 0.62 -12.32 10.22
CA MET A 73 -0.79 -12.66 9.96
C MET A 73 -1.69 -11.46 9.59
N GLY A 74 -1.33 -10.24 9.99
CA GLY A 74 -2.12 -9.03 9.72
C GLY A 74 -1.74 -8.34 8.42
N ILE A 75 -2.70 -7.72 7.73
CA ILE A 75 -2.42 -6.89 6.53
C ILE A 75 -1.83 -5.54 6.99
N PRO A 76 -0.58 -5.20 6.62
CA PRO A 76 0.00 -3.90 6.96
C PRO A 76 -0.82 -2.74 6.39
N LEU A 77 -0.78 -1.58 7.07
CA LEU A 77 -1.57 -0.43 6.63
C LEU A 77 -1.18 0.04 5.22
N LEU A 78 0.12 -0.04 4.88
CA LEU A 78 0.61 0.33 3.56
C LEU A 78 -0.08 -0.44 2.43
N HIS A 79 -0.34 -1.74 2.60
CA HIS A 79 -1.06 -2.58 1.62
C HIS A 79 -2.48 -2.08 1.39
N ARG A 80 -3.20 -1.71 2.46
CA ARG A 80 -4.57 -1.22 2.34
C ARG A 80 -4.62 0.14 1.65
N VAL A 81 -3.71 1.05 2.01
CA VAL A 81 -3.62 2.39 1.44
C VAL A 81 -3.28 2.33 -0.05
N ALA A 82 -2.45 1.37 -0.45
CA ALA A 82 -2.09 1.13 -1.85
C ALA A 82 -3.31 0.84 -2.74
N CYS A 83 -4.42 0.36 -2.17
CA CYS A 83 -5.68 0.11 -2.88
C CYS A 83 -6.61 1.34 -3.00
N PHE A 84 -6.31 2.46 -2.35
CA PHE A 84 -7.22 3.61 -2.30
C PHE A 84 -7.45 4.21 -3.69
N ALA A 85 -8.72 4.51 -3.99
CA ALA A 85 -9.13 5.12 -5.25
C ALA A 85 -8.74 6.60 -5.35
N ASN A 86 -8.81 7.32 -4.22
CA ASN A 86 -8.40 8.71 -4.15
C ASN A 86 -6.86 8.76 -4.10
N THR A 87 -6.24 9.06 -5.23
CA THR A 87 -4.78 9.11 -5.38
C THR A 87 -4.14 10.17 -4.50
N THR A 88 -4.82 11.29 -4.26
CA THR A 88 -4.27 12.38 -3.43
C THR A 88 -4.14 11.91 -1.98
N LEU A 89 -5.22 11.34 -1.41
CA LEU A 89 -5.20 10.78 -0.06
C LEU A 89 -4.24 9.59 0.05
N ALA A 90 -4.22 8.71 -0.97
CA ALA A 90 -3.32 7.57 -1.00
C ALA A 90 -1.86 8.02 -0.93
N CYS A 91 -1.44 8.95 -1.80
CA CYS A 91 -0.08 9.48 -1.81
C CYS A 91 0.27 10.18 -0.51
N GLN A 92 -0.61 11.01 0.05
CA GLN A 92 -0.38 11.66 1.35
C GLN A 92 -0.12 10.63 2.46
N ILE A 93 -0.98 9.62 2.58
CA ILE A 93 -0.83 8.59 3.61
C ILE A 93 0.42 7.73 3.36
N MET A 94 0.68 7.32 2.11
CA MET A 94 1.89 6.57 1.77
C MET A 94 3.15 7.37 2.08
N THR A 95 3.19 8.69 1.81
CA THR A 95 4.31 9.55 2.20
C THR A 95 4.53 9.50 3.71
N MET A 96 3.48 9.73 4.52
CA MET A 96 3.59 9.69 5.99
C MET A 96 4.11 8.35 6.51
N LEU A 97 3.72 7.25 5.88
CA LEU A 97 4.17 5.91 6.25
C LEU A 97 5.62 5.66 5.81
N LEU A 98 5.96 5.96 4.55
CA LEU A 98 7.26 5.67 3.94
C LEU A 98 8.40 6.56 4.46
N GLU A 99 8.08 7.72 5.03
CA GLU A 99 9.06 8.57 5.74
C GLU A 99 9.49 8.01 7.09
N ARG A 100 8.77 7.00 7.62
CA ARG A 100 9.14 6.41 8.90
C ARG A 100 10.41 5.56 8.79
N PRO A 101 11.33 5.62 9.77
CA PRO A 101 12.57 4.87 9.71
C PRO A 101 12.40 3.35 9.88
N ASP A 102 11.30 2.93 10.50
CA ASP A 102 10.98 1.53 10.84
C ASP A 102 10.14 0.82 9.76
N ILE A 103 9.76 1.50 8.68
CA ILE A 103 8.93 0.91 7.63
C ILE A 103 9.75 0.07 6.66
N ASP A 104 9.22 -1.11 6.35
CA ASP A 104 9.64 -1.90 5.21
C ASP A 104 8.59 -1.79 4.10
N VAL A 105 8.95 -1.12 3.01
CA VAL A 105 8.08 -0.97 1.83
C VAL A 105 7.75 -2.33 1.18
N ASN A 106 8.55 -3.36 1.44
CA ASN A 106 8.34 -4.72 0.95
C ASN A 106 7.81 -5.66 2.04
N ALA A 107 7.25 -5.12 3.14
CA ALA A 107 6.61 -5.94 4.16
C ALA A 107 5.61 -6.92 3.53
N LEU A 108 5.57 -8.13 4.07
CA LEU A 108 4.73 -9.21 3.55
C LEU A 108 3.50 -9.36 4.44
N ASP A 109 2.34 -9.60 3.83
CA ASP A 109 1.18 -10.14 4.54
C ASP A 109 1.31 -11.67 4.72
N ALA A 110 0.27 -12.29 5.28
CA ALA A 110 0.23 -13.73 5.52
C ALA A 110 0.29 -14.59 4.24
N PHE A 111 0.10 -13.98 3.08
CA PHE A 111 0.07 -14.62 1.77
C PHE A 111 1.31 -14.25 0.92
N GLY A 112 2.31 -13.58 1.52
CA GLY A 112 3.52 -13.17 0.81
C GLY A 112 3.33 -11.97 -0.12
N ASN A 113 2.23 -11.22 0.02
CA ASN A 113 1.95 -10.06 -0.82
C ASN A 113 2.59 -8.78 -0.26
N THR A 114 3.00 -7.88 -1.16
CA THR A 114 3.50 -6.54 -0.84
C THR A 114 2.44 -5.47 -1.12
N ALA A 115 2.68 -4.24 -0.70
CA ALA A 115 1.79 -3.13 -1.02
C ALA A 115 1.64 -2.90 -2.54
N ILE A 116 2.67 -3.17 -3.33
CA ILE A 116 2.60 -3.09 -4.80
C ILE A 116 1.61 -4.12 -5.36
N THR A 117 1.62 -5.36 -4.85
CA THR A 117 0.73 -6.40 -5.38
C THR A 117 -0.73 -6.08 -5.09
N TYR A 118 -1.00 -5.48 -3.93
CA TYR A 118 -2.32 -4.92 -3.59
C TYR A 118 -2.74 -3.78 -4.53
N ALA A 119 -1.85 -2.82 -4.81
CA ALA A 119 -2.15 -1.74 -5.76
C ALA A 119 -2.44 -2.25 -7.18
N LEU A 120 -1.66 -3.23 -7.65
CA LEU A 120 -1.89 -3.89 -8.94
C LEU A 120 -3.24 -4.61 -8.94
N ALA A 121 -3.52 -5.46 -7.95
CA ALA A 121 -4.79 -6.18 -7.81
C ALA A 121 -6.00 -5.22 -7.82
N ALA A 122 -5.85 -4.03 -7.24
CA ALA A 122 -6.89 -3.00 -7.21
C ALA A 122 -6.91 -2.07 -8.44
N GLY A 123 -6.06 -2.29 -9.44
CA GLY A 123 -5.94 -1.45 -10.65
C GLY A 123 -5.43 -0.03 -10.39
N ARG A 124 -4.76 0.20 -9.26
CA ARG A 124 -4.29 1.53 -8.81
C ARG A 124 -2.92 1.87 -9.38
N LEU A 125 -2.83 2.02 -10.70
CA LEU A 125 -1.56 2.27 -11.39
C LEU A 125 -0.79 3.49 -10.87
N HIS A 126 -1.50 4.56 -10.50
CA HIS A 126 -0.86 5.73 -9.90
C HIS A 126 -0.14 5.39 -8.59
N ASN A 127 -0.75 4.55 -7.75
CA ASN A 127 -0.16 4.13 -6.47
C ASN A 127 1.01 3.17 -6.71
N VAL A 128 0.93 2.31 -7.74
CA VAL A 128 2.08 1.49 -8.18
C VAL A 128 3.27 2.37 -8.58
N CYS A 129 3.03 3.36 -9.43
CA CYS A 129 4.07 4.31 -9.85
C CYS A 129 4.66 5.05 -8.65
N PHE A 130 3.84 5.49 -7.70
CA PHE A 130 4.29 6.14 -6.48
C PHE A 130 5.18 5.23 -5.63
N LEU A 131 4.78 3.97 -5.40
CA LEU A 131 5.56 3.03 -4.60
C LEU A 131 6.93 2.71 -5.23
N ILE A 132 6.99 2.54 -6.56
CA ILE A 132 8.23 2.21 -7.28
C ILE A 132 9.27 3.35 -7.23
N GLN A 133 8.83 4.60 -7.03
CA GLN A 133 9.73 5.73 -6.81
C GLN A 133 10.58 5.56 -5.55
N ASN A 134 10.10 4.79 -4.56
CA ASN A 134 10.94 4.42 -3.43
C ASN A 134 12.03 3.43 -3.90
N PRO A 135 13.33 3.76 -3.71
CA PRO A 135 14.41 2.94 -4.23
C PRO A 135 14.43 1.53 -3.63
N LYS A 136 13.99 1.37 -2.38
CA LYS A 136 13.91 0.08 -1.68
C LYS A 136 12.74 -0.78 -2.16
N CYS A 137 11.76 -0.19 -2.86
CA CYS A 137 10.58 -0.91 -3.31
C CYS A 137 10.92 -1.86 -4.47
N ARG A 138 10.49 -3.12 -4.31
CA ARG A 138 10.63 -4.18 -5.29
C ARG A 138 9.28 -4.43 -5.95
N LEU A 139 9.28 -4.45 -7.29
CA LEU A 139 8.13 -4.89 -8.06
C LEU A 139 7.88 -6.39 -7.85
N GLU A 140 8.98 -7.15 -7.82
CA GLU A 140 8.97 -8.59 -7.59
C GLU A 140 9.29 -8.86 -6.12
N ALA A 141 8.25 -9.26 -5.38
CA ALA A 141 8.43 -10.04 -4.18
C ALA A 141 8.41 -11.51 -4.57
N GLU A 142 9.47 -12.22 -4.21
CA GLU A 142 9.50 -13.67 -4.27
C GLU A 142 9.03 -14.17 -2.90
N TYR A 143 7.86 -14.80 -2.86
CA TYR A 143 7.45 -15.61 -1.72
C TYR A 143 7.50 -17.07 -2.16
N GLU A 144 8.27 -17.89 -1.44
CA GLU A 144 8.48 -19.32 -1.78
C GLU A 144 8.96 -19.57 -3.23
N GLY A 145 9.73 -18.64 -3.81
CA GLY A 145 10.28 -18.76 -5.17
C GLY A 145 9.30 -18.40 -6.30
N GLN A 146 8.15 -17.81 -5.97
CA GLN A 146 7.16 -17.37 -6.95
C GLN A 146 7.05 -15.83 -6.99
N SER A 147 7.09 -15.25 -8.19
CA SER A 147 6.92 -13.80 -8.40
C SER A 147 5.43 -13.42 -8.35
N CYS A 148 5.03 -12.60 -7.38
CA CYS A 148 3.63 -12.14 -7.29
C CYS A 148 3.18 -11.34 -8.53
N PHE A 149 4.10 -10.64 -9.21
CA PHE A 149 3.82 -9.93 -10.46
C PHE A 149 3.43 -10.89 -11.59
N TYR A 150 4.07 -12.07 -11.64
CA TYR A 150 3.78 -13.11 -12.62
C TYR A 150 2.32 -13.62 -12.51
N TYR A 151 1.81 -13.82 -11.29
CA TYR A 151 0.42 -14.25 -11.11
C TYR A 151 -0.59 -13.17 -11.49
N TYR A 152 -0.32 -11.89 -11.20
CA TYR A 152 -1.22 -10.81 -11.58
C TYR A 152 -1.40 -10.70 -13.10
N VAL A 153 -0.29 -10.77 -13.84
CA VAL A 153 -0.29 -10.73 -15.32
C VAL A 153 -1.06 -11.91 -15.91
N ASN A 154 -0.91 -13.11 -15.32
CA ASN A 154 -1.53 -14.33 -15.87
C ASN A 154 -2.97 -14.59 -15.42
N CYS A 155 -3.39 -14.12 -14.24
CA CYS A 155 -4.69 -14.52 -13.66
C CYS A 155 -5.80 -13.47 -13.76
N TYR A 156 -5.49 -12.16 -13.79
CA TYR A 156 -6.50 -11.12 -13.53
C TYR A 156 -6.88 -10.23 -14.73
N TYR A 157 -6.06 -10.15 -15.78
CA TYR A 157 -6.31 -9.28 -16.94
C TYR A 157 -6.26 -10.06 -18.26
N PRO A 158 -7.38 -10.67 -18.69
CA PRO A 158 -7.51 -11.24 -20.03
C PRO A 158 -7.67 -10.17 -21.14
N GLY A 159 -7.61 -8.87 -20.81
CA GLY A 159 -7.68 -7.77 -21.77
C GLY A 159 -6.29 -7.30 -22.20
N GLU A 160 -5.89 -7.63 -23.42
CA GLU A 160 -4.51 -7.44 -23.91
C GLU A 160 -4.02 -5.97 -23.95
N VAL A 161 -4.93 -4.99 -24.10
CA VAL A 161 -4.55 -3.61 -24.46
C VAL A 161 -4.04 -2.78 -23.26
N GLU A 162 -4.67 -2.91 -22.09
CA GLU A 162 -4.22 -2.20 -20.88
C GLU A 162 -3.04 -2.92 -20.22
N LEU A 163 -3.03 -4.26 -20.26
CA LEU A 163 -1.93 -5.08 -19.75
C LEU A 163 -0.62 -4.77 -20.46
N PHE A 164 -0.61 -4.71 -21.80
CA PHE A 164 0.58 -4.36 -22.57
C PHE A 164 1.10 -2.97 -22.22
N SER A 165 0.20 -2.01 -22.00
CA SER A 165 0.56 -0.65 -21.62
C SER A 165 1.16 -0.60 -20.20
N ILE A 166 0.59 -1.36 -19.26
CA ILE A 166 1.07 -1.48 -17.87
C ILE A 166 2.43 -2.18 -17.83
N VAL A 167 2.56 -3.34 -18.48
CA VAL A 167 3.82 -4.08 -18.57
C VAL A 167 4.87 -3.24 -19.26
N THR A 168 4.55 -2.57 -20.38
CA THR A 168 5.50 -1.68 -21.07
C THR A 168 5.91 -0.49 -20.22
N LEU A 169 4.97 0.14 -19.50
CA LEU A 169 5.26 1.27 -18.61
C LEU A 169 6.13 0.84 -17.43
N ILE A 170 5.75 -0.25 -16.76
CA ILE A 170 6.49 -0.81 -15.63
C ILE A 170 7.88 -1.29 -16.09
N THR A 171 7.98 -1.94 -17.25
CA THR A 171 9.26 -2.38 -17.82
C THR A 171 10.14 -1.18 -18.17
N LYS A 172 9.59 -0.13 -18.78
CA LYS A 172 10.35 1.12 -19.02
C LYS A 172 10.83 1.75 -17.72
N LEU A 173 10.00 1.78 -16.67
CA LEU A 173 10.37 2.33 -15.36
C LEU A 173 11.44 1.46 -14.66
N VAL A 174 11.32 0.13 -14.72
CA VAL A 174 12.29 -0.82 -14.17
C VAL A 174 13.61 -0.73 -14.94
N VAL A 175 13.58 -0.68 -16.27
CA VAL A 175 14.76 -0.49 -17.12
C VAL A 175 15.43 0.84 -16.82
N ALA A 176 14.68 1.94 -16.71
CA ALA A 176 15.22 3.25 -16.37
C ALA A 176 15.88 3.26 -14.96
N LYS A 177 15.28 2.56 -13.99
CA LYS A 177 15.87 2.38 -12.65
C LYS A 177 17.13 1.50 -12.70
N ALA A 178 17.13 0.41 -13.48
CA ALA A 178 18.27 -0.48 -13.67
C ALA A 178 19.44 0.21 -14.40
N THR A 179 19.17 1.07 -15.38
CA THR A 179 20.21 1.86 -16.06
C THR A 179 20.84 2.92 -15.15
N ASN A 180 20.14 3.38 -14.11
CA ASN A 180 20.69 4.27 -13.09
C ASN A 180 21.43 3.53 -11.95
N ILE A 181 21.36 2.20 -11.89
CA ILE A 181 21.96 1.39 -10.81
C ILE A 181 23.04 0.42 -11.31
N LEU A 182 23.08 0.12 -12.63
CA LEU A 182 23.98 -0.78 -13.36
C LEU A 182 24.62 -1.93 -12.55
N GLY A 183 23.95 -3.09 -12.61
CA GLY A 183 24.49 -4.40 -12.26
C GLY A 183 23.68 -5.52 -12.94
N VAL A 184 24.33 -6.66 -13.16
CA VAL A 184 23.93 -7.83 -13.98
C VAL A 184 22.50 -8.38 -13.75
N THR A 185 21.86 -8.02 -12.65
CA THR A 185 20.47 -8.37 -12.29
C THR A 185 19.41 -7.66 -13.14
N GLY A 186 19.71 -6.49 -13.71
CA GLY A 186 18.78 -5.76 -14.59
C GLY A 186 18.51 -6.48 -15.92
N LEU A 187 19.44 -7.31 -16.39
CA LEU A 187 19.30 -8.09 -17.63
C LEU A 187 18.34 -9.27 -17.46
N CYS A 188 18.24 -9.89 -16.28
CA CYS A 188 17.33 -11.00 -16.02
C CYS A 188 15.86 -10.57 -16.05
N VAL A 189 15.51 -9.41 -15.49
CA VAL A 189 14.13 -8.90 -15.50
C VAL A 189 13.72 -8.52 -16.93
N VAL A 190 14.62 -7.90 -17.70
CA VAL A 190 14.36 -7.61 -19.12
C VAL A 190 14.20 -8.90 -19.93
N PHE A 191 15.01 -9.93 -19.68
CA PHE A 191 14.88 -11.22 -20.37
C PHE A 191 13.59 -11.97 -20.00
N ALA A 192 13.18 -11.94 -18.74
CA ALA A 192 11.94 -12.58 -18.28
C ALA A 192 10.71 -11.89 -18.89
N VAL A 193 10.70 -10.56 -18.94
CA VAL A 193 9.60 -9.79 -19.56
C VAL A 193 9.60 -9.90 -21.08
N MET A 194 10.76 -9.90 -21.73
CA MET A 194 10.86 -10.09 -23.19
C MET A 194 10.45 -11.50 -23.61
N ASN A 195 10.75 -12.54 -22.82
CA ASN A 195 10.26 -13.89 -23.08
C ASN A 195 8.73 -13.98 -22.93
N LEU A 196 8.12 -13.25 -22.01
CA LEU A 196 6.66 -13.16 -21.90
C LEU A 196 6.00 -12.53 -23.14
N LEU A 197 6.69 -11.62 -23.83
CA LEU A 197 6.20 -10.94 -25.04
C LEU A 197 6.41 -11.75 -26.33
N VAL A 198 7.28 -12.75 -26.32
CA VAL A 198 7.59 -13.59 -27.50
C VAL A 198 6.73 -14.86 -27.56
N THR A 199 6.09 -15.24 -26.45
CA THR A 199 5.25 -16.45 -26.35
C THR A 199 3.73 -16.18 -26.35
N ALA A 200 3.29 -14.95 -26.58
CA ALA A 200 1.91 -14.58 -26.88
C ALA A 200 1.77 -14.25 -28.37
#